data_AF-A0AAW9B8T5-F1
#
_entry.id   AF-A0AAW9B8T5-F1
#
_cell.length_a   1.000
_cell.length_b   1.000
_cell.length_c   1.000
_cell.angle_alpha   90.00
_cell.angle_beta   90.00
_cell.angle_gamma   90.00
#
_symmetry.space_group_name_H-M   'P 1'
#
loop_
_entity.id
_entity.type
_entity.pdbx_description
1 polymer ?
#
loop_
_entity_poly.entity_id
_entity_poly.type
_entity_poly.pdbx_seq_one_letter_code
_entity_poly.pdbx_strand_id
1 'polypeptide(L)'
;SFVLAGLLTSEEQESLAKIPYLGDIPILGALFSKTNTERRKTELIIVATVNLVDPVKETDIKLPKFERTSDLERLLKLDLSKVDDEELENTIKAGGFN
;
A
#
# COMPACT_ATOMS: atom_id res chain seq x y z
N SER A 1 1.65 9.94 -19.30
CA SER A 1 2.58 9.44 -18.28
C SER A 1 3.96 9.99 -18.59
N PHE A 2 4.75 10.29 -17.57
CA PHE A 2 6.09 10.88 -17.69
C PHE A 2 7.08 10.07 -16.85
N VAL A 3 8.31 9.88 -17.35
CA VAL A 3 9.39 9.23 -16.61
C VAL A 3 10.07 10.29 -15.74
N LEU A 4 10.14 10.03 -14.44
CA LEU A 4 10.71 10.96 -13.47
C LEU A 4 12.20 10.69 -13.23
N ALA A 5 12.56 9.41 -13.14
CA ALA A 5 13.90 8.98 -12.83
C ALA A 5 14.15 7.56 -13.34
N GLY A 6 15.42 7.25 -13.55
CA GLY A 6 15.90 5.90 -13.87
C GLY A 6 17.23 5.62 -13.18
N LEU A 7 17.49 4.35 -12.88
CA LEU A 7 18.76 3.86 -12.37
C LEU A 7 19.15 2.64 -13.19
N LEU A 8 20.39 2.66 -13.69
CA LEU A 8 21.04 1.53 -14.33
C LEU A 8 22.36 1.29 -13.63
N THR A 9 22.49 0.14 -12.99
CA THR A 9 23.73 -0.29 -12.33
C THR A 9 24.23 -1.56 -13.00
N SER A 10 25.51 -1.55 -13.37
CA SER A 10 26.22 -2.71 -13.92
C SER A 10 27.46 -2.98 -13.08
N GLU A 11 27.58 -4.20 -12.59
CA GLU A 11 28.71 -4.67 -11.80
C GLU A 11 29.27 -5.94 -12.45
N GLU A 12 30.58 -5.93 -12.73
CA GLU A 12 31.30 -7.09 -13.26
C GLU A 12 32.42 -7.45 -12.28
N GLN A 13 32.40 -8.70 -11.81
CA GLN A 13 33.38 -9.23 -10.88
C GLN A 13 34.06 -10.43 -11.51
N GLU A 14 35.38 -10.36 -11.63
CA GLU A 14 36.22 -11.48 -12.08
C GLU A 14 37.03 -12.01 -10.90
N SER A 15 36.94 -13.31 -10.65
CA SER A 15 37.70 -14.02 -9.63
C SER A 15 38.48 -15.15 -10.27
N LEU A 16 39.81 -15.15 -10.08
CA LEU A 16 40.72 -16.16 -10.60
C LEU A 16 41.30 -16.97 -9.46
N ALA A 17 41.06 -18.27 -9.47
CA ALA A 17 41.69 -19.24 -8.58
C ALA A 17 42.60 -20.16 -9.39
N LYS A 18 43.86 -20.35 -8.98
CA LYS A 18 44.79 -21.27 -9.65
C LYS A 18 45.64 -22.04 -8.64
N ILE A 19 46.02 -23.27 -9.00
CA ILE A 19 46.99 -24.05 -8.24
C ILE A 19 48.40 -23.55 -8.59
N PRO A 20 49.23 -23.13 -7.62
CA PRO A 20 50.59 -22.66 -7.88
C PRO A 20 51.44 -23.77 -8.53
N TYR A 21 52.39 -23.38 -9.39
CA TYR A 21 53.21 -24.23 -10.27
C TYR A 21 52.44 -24.92 -11.41
N LEU A 22 51.31 -25.57 -11.15
CA LEU A 22 50.53 -26.29 -12.18
C LEU A 22 49.71 -25.35 -13.08
N GLY A 23 49.20 -24.25 -12.53
CA GLY A 23 48.40 -23.27 -13.26
C GLY A 23 49.20 -22.39 -14.23
N ASP A 24 50.53 -22.38 -14.12
CA ASP A 24 51.41 -21.56 -14.96
C ASP A 24 52.01 -22.35 -16.15
N ILE A 25 51.67 -23.64 -16.28
CA ILE A 25 52.14 -24.49 -17.38
C ILE A 25 51.50 -24.03 -18.70
N PRO A 26 52.30 -23.71 -19.74
CA PRO A 26 51.75 -23.40 -21.06
C PRO A 26 50.89 -24.56 -21.57
N ILE A 27 49.78 -24.26 -22.24
CA ILE A 27 48.84 -25.25 -22.82
C ILE A 27 48.00 -26.01 -21.78
N LEU A 28 48.56 -26.42 -20.64
CA LEU A 28 47.86 -27.24 -19.63
C LEU A 28 47.32 -26.46 -18.42
N GLY A 29 47.82 -25.25 -18.16
CA GLY A 29 47.49 -24.46 -16.96
C GLY A 29 45.99 -24.17 -16.80
N ALA A 30 45.25 -24.09 -17.90
CA ALA A 30 43.80 -23.88 -17.90
C ALA A 30 43.02 -25.01 -17.19
N LEU A 31 43.54 -26.25 -17.18
CA LEU A 31 42.92 -27.38 -16.46
C LEU A 31 43.07 -27.27 -14.93
N PHE A 32 44.02 -26.46 -14.46
CA PHE A 32 44.35 -26.26 -13.04
C PHE A 32 44.03 -24.85 -12.55
N SER A 33 43.30 -24.08 -13.36
CA SER A 33 42.79 -22.75 -13.03
C SER A 33 41.27 -22.70 -13.19
N LYS A 34 40.61 -21.92 -12.34
CA LYS A 34 39.18 -21.65 -12.42
C LYS A 34 38.98 -20.13 -12.45
N THR A 35 38.39 -19.65 -13.53
CA THR A 35 37.90 -18.28 -13.63
C THR A 35 36.41 -18.26 -13.34
N ASN A 36 35.98 -17.39 -12.44
CA ASN A 36 34.57 -17.13 -12.19
C ASN A 36 34.28 -15.67 -12.56
N THR A 37 33.40 -15.48 -13.54
CA THR A 37 32.92 -14.18 -13.96
C THR A 37 31.48 -14.02 -13.51
N GLU A 38 31.22 -13.09 -12.59
CA GLU A 38 29.88 -12.73 -12.18
C GLU A 38 29.52 -11.37 -12.77
N ARG A 39 28.32 -11.30 -13.38
CA ARG A 39 27.78 -10.07 -13.95
C ARG A 39 26.42 -9.78 -13.33
N ARG A 40 26.28 -8.61 -12.71
CA ARG A 40 25.04 -8.17 -12.09
C ARG A 40 24.55 -6.89 -12.76
N LYS A 41 23.28 -6.91 -13.18
CA LYS A 41 22.60 -5.78 -13.80
C LYS A 41 21.31 -5.46 -13.05
N THR A 42 21.17 -4.21 -12.64
CA THR A 42 19.99 -3.71 -11.94
C THR A 42 19.41 -2.52 -12.69
N GLU A 43 18.12 -2.60 -13.01
CA GLU A 43 17.38 -1.56 -13.74
C GLU A 43 16.15 -1.13 -12.92
N LEU A 44 15.96 0.17 -12.75
CA LEU A 44 14.81 0.74 -12.06
C LEU A 44 14.32 1.98 -12.82
N ILE A 45 13.00 2.11 -12.97
CA ILE A 45 12.36 3.25 -13.62
C ILE A 45 11.19 3.72 -12.76
N ILE A 46 11.10 5.03 -12.53
CA ILE A 46 9.98 5.65 -11.82
C ILE A 46 9.14 6.44 -12.82
N VAL A 47 7.85 6.08 -12.91
CA VAL A 47 6.90 6.68 -13.85
C VAL A 47 5.75 7.31 -13.08
N ALA A 48 5.38 8.54 -13.44
CA ALA A 48 4.18 9.20 -12.95
C ALA A 48 3.12 9.30 -14.05
N THR A 49 1.89 8.97 -13.71
CA THR A 49 0.73 9.15 -14.59
C THR A 49 -0.21 10.16 -13.96
N VAL A 50 -0.40 11.29 -14.64
CA VAL A 50 -1.41 12.27 -14.28
C VAL A 50 -2.73 11.90 -14.94
N ASN A 51 -3.81 12.05 -14.18
CA ASN A 51 -5.18 11.98 -14.69
C ASN A 51 -5.79 13.37 -14.53
N LEU A 52 -6.28 13.93 -15.63
CA LEU A 52 -7.07 15.16 -15.58
C LEU A 52 -8.52 14.75 -15.30
N VAL A 53 -9.08 15.23 -14.21
CA VAL A 53 -10.49 15.00 -13.87
C VAL A 53 -11.28 16.29 -14.08
N ASP A 54 -12.46 16.15 -14.67
CA ASP A 54 -13.36 17.27 -14.84
C ASP A 54 -14.01 17.65 -13.50
N PRO A 55 -14.25 18.94 -13.26
CA PRO A 55 -14.98 19.39 -12.08
C PRO A 55 -16.42 18.86 -12.10
N VAL A 56 -16.87 18.33 -10.96
CA VAL A 56 -18.26 17.88 -10.79
C VAL A 56 -19.21 19.08 -10.77
N LYS A 57 -20.35 18.95 -11.44
CA LYS A 57 -21.40 19.99 -11.44
C LYS A 57 -22.06 20.06 -10.06
N GLU A 58 -22.31 21.27 -9.58
CA GLU A 58 -22.89 21.52 -8.24
C GLU A 58 -24.21 20.77 -7.99
N THR A 59 -24.99 20.53 -9.05
CA THR A 59 -26.28 19.81 -8.99
C THR A 59 -26.16 18.32 -8.65
N ASP A 60 -24.98 17.71 -8.82
CA ASP A 60 -24.73 16.30 -8.49
C ASP A 60 -24.05 16.11 -7.11
N ILE A 61 -23.74 17.21 -6.41
CA ILE A 61 -23.11 17.16 -5.08
C ILE A 61 -24.22 16.89 -4.04
N LYS A 62 -24.45 15.62 -3.70
CA LYS A 62 -25.25 15.26 -2.53
C LYS A 62 -24.48 15.59 -1.26
N LEU A 63 -24.76 16.77 -0.70
CA LEU A 63 -24.21 17.16 0.60
C LEU A 63 -24.69 16.16 1.67
N PRO A 64 -23.80 15.65 2.52
CA PRO A 64 -24.20 14.78 3.62
C PRO A 64 -25.15 15.55 4.53
N LYS A 65 -26.37 15.02 4.70
CA LYS A 65 -27.29 15.52 5.72
C LYS A 65 -26.86 14.93 7.05
N PHE A 66 -26.34 15.78 7.93
CA PHE A 66 -26.04 15.41 9.30
C PHE A 66 -27.36 15.36 10.08
N GLU A 67 -27.91 14.15 10.24
CA GLU A 67 -28.98 13.91 11.20
C GLU A 67 -28.38 14.06 12.61
N ARG A 68 -28.89 15.02 13.39
CA ARG A 68 -28.40 15.25 14.75
C ARG A 68 -28.96 14.17 15.68
N THR A 69 -28.28 13.04 15.78
CA THR A 69 -28.56 12.02 16.79
C THR A 69 -28.08 12.52 18.15
N SER A 70 -28.94 12.47 19.16
CA SER A 70 -28.63 12.86 20.53
C SER A 70 -27.51 11.98 21.12
N ASP A 71 -26.71 12.51 22.05
CA ASP A 71 -25.59 11.76 22.65
C ASP A 71 -26.06 10.52 23.41
N LEU A 72 -27.29 10.57 23.96
CA LEU A 72 -27.89 9.42 24.64
C LEU A 72 -28.26 8.29 23.65
N GLU A 73 -28.82 8.64 22.51
CA GLU A 73 -29.17 7.70 21.43
C GLU A 73 -27.91 7.00 20.90
N ARG A 74 -26.80 7.73 20.81
CA ARG A 74 -25.49 7.20 20.38
C ARG A 74 -24.87 6.28 21.43
N LEU A 75 -25.00 6.63 22.71
CA LEU A 75 -24.50 5.82 23.82
C LEU A 75 -25.25 4.49 23.91
N LEU A 76 -26.57 4.53 23.75
CA LEU A 76 -27.42 3.35 23.89
C LEU A 76 -27.65 2.60 22.58
N LYS A 77 -27.21 3.16 21.43
CA LYS A 77 -27.47 2.64 20.08
C LYS A 77 -28.97 2.41 19.84
N LEU A 78 -29.80 3.32 20.36
CA LEU A 78 -31.26 3.30 20.24
C LEU A 78 -31.71 4.50 19.41
N ASP A 79 -32.55 4.25 18.41
CA ASP A 79 -33.20 5.30 17.60
C ASP A 79 -34.48 5.73 18.31
N LEU A 80 -34.39 6.76 19.16
CA LEU A 80 -35.52 7.25 19.96
C LEU A 80 -36.39 8.26 19.20
N SER A 81 -36.00 8.60 17.96
CA SER A 81 -36.71 9.59 17.13
C SER A 81 -38.12 9.16 16.68
N LYS A 82 -38.51 7.89 16.92
CA LYS A 82 -39.78 7.28 16.48
C LYS A 82 -40.66 6.75 17.61
N VAL A 83 -40.27 6.93 18.87
CA VAL A 83 -41.05 6.44 20.01
C VAL A 83 -42.02 7.55 20.42
N ASP A 84 -43.27 7.42 19.97
CA ASP A 84 -44.35 8.38 20.25
C ASP A 84 -44.50 8.62 21.76
N ASP A 85 -44.55 9.89 22.13
CA ASP A 85 -44.58 10.40 23.52
C ASP A 85 -45.70 9.77 24.38
N GLU A 86 -46.72 9.17 23.76
CA GLU A 86 -47.85 8.53 24.42
C GLU A 86 -47.51 7.17 25.06
N GLU A 87 -46.59 6.38 24.47
CA GLU A 87 -46.13 5.11 25.06
C GLU A 87 -45.16 5.35 26.24
N LEU A 88 -44.34 6.40 26.15
CA LEU A 88 -43.39 6.78 27.20
C LEU A 88 -44.12 7.32 28.44
N GLU A 89 -45.14 8.15 28.26
CA GLU A 89 -45.97 8.65 29.36
C GLU A 89 -46.70 7.52 30.10
N ASN A 90 -47.20 6.53 29.37
CA ASN A 90 -47.92 5.40 29.98
C ASN A 90 -47.00 4.41 30.70
N THR A 91 -45.79 4.17 30.18
CA THR A 91 -44.81 3.27 30.83
C THR A 91 -44.13 3.91 32.04
N ILE A 92 -43.94 5.23 32.03
CA ILE A 92 -43.46 5.97 33.21
C ILE A 92 -44.55 6.01 34.31
N LYS A 93 -45.82 6.24 33.95
CA LYS A 93 -46.95 6.21 34.90
C LYS A 93 -47.23 4.82 35.47
N ALA A 94 -46.97 3.77 34.70
CA ALA A 94 -47.09 2.39 35.15
C ALA A 94 -45.90 1.91 36.03
N GLY A 95 -44.95 2.79 36.36
CA GLY A 95 -43.86 2.49 37.29
C GLY A 95 -42.75 1.64 36.67
N GLY A 96 -42.28 2.05 35.48
CA GLY A 96 -41.35 1.32 34.61
C GLY A 96 -40.21 0.52 35.26
N PHE A 97 -39.82 -0.53 34.52
CA PHE A 97 -38.86 -1.61 34.81
C PHE A 97 -39.36 -2.71 35.76
N ASN A 98 -39.93 -3.76 35.14
CA ASN A 98 -39.69 -5.14 35.53
C ASN A 98 -38.89 -5.83 34.43
#